data_AF-A0AAV2DCE7-F1
#
_entry.id   AF-A0AAV2DCE7-F1
#
_cell.length_a   1.000
_cell.length_b   1.000
_cell.length_c   1.000
_cell.angle_alpha   90.00
_cell.angle_beta   90.00
_cell.angle_gamma   90.00
#
_symmetry.space_group_name_H-M   'P 1'
#
loop_
_entity.id
_entity.type
_entity.pdbx_description
1 polymer ?
#
loop_
_entity_poly.entity_id
_entity_poly.type
_entity_poly.pdbx_seq_one_letter_code
_entity_poly.pdbx_strand_id
1 'polypeptide(L)'
;MYGFRNRVFSKHATLAERLNNPPTEIPAHIWRDMVSKWSDPNWKSTSDKNKTNREKFELTTTGGSVPMAKFRRDKKTGREPDLIETFKKFHVKKGNGEFTTPKAQTIHAKLKNKEAEKLSQGEEVNQFAIYGEIVGNQPRKHVLGMGAGVSGVDVFALPPVRATTKDCRGHIEEAWTYFARVLKCWRQVSDEDEAGNNELNDEDEDGTDDETSSP
;
A
#
# COMPACT_ATOMS: atom_id res chain seq x y z
N MET A 1 -1.47 13.23 -19.16
CA MET A 1 -1.05 11.90 -19.64
C MET A 1 -2.14 11.12 -20.39
N TYR A 2 -3.40 11.10 -19.92
CA TYR A 2 -4.50 10.36 -20.58
C TYR A 2 -4.75 10.79 -22.04
N GLY A 3 -4.75 12.11 -22.30
CA GLY A 3 -4.89 12.65 -23.66
C GLY A 3 -3.74 12.30 -24.60
N PHE A 4 -2.51 12.19 -24.07
CA PHE A 4 -1.33 11.83 -24.86
C PHE A 4 -1.39 10.37 -25.32
N ARG A 5 -1.71 9.44 -24.41
CA ARG A 5 -1.86 8.01 -24.74
C ARG A 5 -2.94 7.81 -25.81
N ASN A 6 -4.12 8.39 -25.65
CA ASN A 6 -5.19 8.24 -26.63
C ASN A 6 -4.84 8.87 -27.99
N ARG A 7 -4.09 9.98 -28.00
CA ARG A 7 -3.70 10.68 -29.23
C ARG A 7 -2.63 9.93 -30.04
N VAL A 8 -1.74 9.17 -29.39
CA VAL A 8 -0.57 8.59 -30.06
C VAL A 8 -0.56 7.07 -29.97
N PHE A 9 -0.72 6.51 -28.77
CA PHE A 9 -0.63 5.06 -28.55
C PHE A 9 -1.86 4.31 -29.06
N SER A 10 -3.06 4.85 -28.85
CA SER A 10 -4.31 4.18 -29.24
C SER A 10 -4.63 4.23 -30.73
N LYS A 11 -3.83 4.94 -31.54
CA LYS A 11 -4.00 5.00 -33.01
C LYS A 11 -3.56 3.72 -33.72
N HIS A 12 -2.63 2.99 -33.12
CA HIS A 12 -2.03 1.80 -33.71
C HIS A 12 -2.58 0.55 -33.05
N ALA A 13 -2.97 -0.45 -33.85
CA ALA A 13 -3.65 -1.64 -33.36
C ALA A 13 -2.65 -2.65 -32.79
N THR A 14 -1.50 -2.83 -33.46
CA THR A 14 -0.50 -3.85 -33.12
C THR A 14 0.65 -3.29 -32.27
N LEU A 15 1.30 -4.14 -31.48
CA LEU A 15 2.48 -3.75 -30.68
C LEU A 15 3.64 -3.29 -31.57
N ALA A 16 3.85 -3.98 -32.69
CA ALA A 16 4.91 -3.66 -33.64
C ALA A 16 4.72 -2.27 -34.28
N GLU A 17 3.50 -1.95 -34.72
CA GLU A 17 3.18 -0.60 -35.22
C GLU A 17 3.37 0.48 -34.17
N ARG A 18 3.05 0.19 -32.90
CA ARG A 18 3.26 1.15 -31.80
C ARG A 18 4.73 1.44 -31.61
N LEU A 19 5.59 0.42 -31.60
CA LEU A 19 7.03 0.60 -31.40
C LEU A 19 7.70 1.35 -32.56
N ASN A 20 7.21 1.14 -33.79
CA ASN A 20 7.78 1.75 -35.00
C ASN A 20 7.34 3.20 -35.25
N ASN A 21 6.35 3.70 -34.50
CA ASN A 21 5.83 5.06 -34.64
C ASN A 21 6.07 5.91 -33.36
N PRO A 22 7.33 6.22 -33.00
CA PRO A 22 7.61 7.17 -31.94
C PRO A 22 7.21 8.59 -32.36
N PRO A 23 6.54 9.38 -31.49
CA PRO A 23 6.32 10.79 -31.76
C PRO A 23 7.65 11.58 -31.72
N THR A 24 7.79 12.58 -32.58
CA THR A 24 9.03 13.37 -32.79
C THR A 24 9.60 13.99 -31.52
N GLU A 25 8.74 14.30 -30.54
CA GLU A 25 9.12 14.93 -29.26
C GLU A 25 9.70 13.94 -28.22
N ILE A 26 9.58 12.62 -28.44
CA ILE A 26 9.97 11.61 -27.46
C ILE A 26 11.09 10.71 -28.01
N PRO A 27 12.23 10.60 -27.31
CA PRO A 27 13.29 9.67 -27.67
C PRO A 27 12.79 8.22 -27.78
N ALA A 28 13.29 7.49 -28.77
CA ALA A 28 12.82 6.13 -29.09
C ALA A 28 12.92 5.14 -27.91
N HIS A 29 13.91 5.29 -27.03
CA HIS A 29 14.06 4.43 -25.85
C HIS A 29 12.94 4.68 -24.81
N ILE A 30 12.61 5.94 -24.50
CA ILE A 30 11.51 6.30 -23.61
C ILE A 30 10.17 5.83 -24.19
N TRP A 31 10.01 5.96 -25.51
CA TRP A 31 8.83 5.48 -26.20
C TRP A 31 8.63 3.96 -26.06
N ARG A 32 9.71 3.18 -26.20
CA ARG A 32 9.67 1.73 -25.99
C ARG A 32 9.25 1.37 -24.57
N ASP A 33 9.78 2.06 -23.56
CA ASP A 33 9.42 1.84 -22.16
C ASP A 33 7.96 2.19 -21.88
N MET A 34 7.47 3.29 -22.46
CA MET A 34 6.06 3.68 -22.38
C MET A 34 5.14 2.64 -23.03
N VAL A 35 5.48 2.18 -24.23
CA VAL A 35 4.70 1.15 -24.95
C VAL A 35 4.68 -0.16 -24.19
N SER A 36 5.83 -0.57 -23.62
CA SER A 36 5.94 -1.74 -22.76
C SER A 36 5.00 -1.63 -21.56
N LYS A 37 5.08 -0.52 -20.81
CA LYS A 37 4.22 -0.27 -19.64
C LYS A 37 2.73 -0.21 -19.98
N TRP A 38 2.35 0.36 -21.12
CA TRP A 38 0.95 0.45 -21.53
C TRP A 38 0.39 -0.84 -22.11
N SER A 39 1.25 -1.75 -22.55
CA SER A 39 0.88 -3.07 -23.07
C SER A 39 0.87 -4.14 -21.99
N ASP A 40 1.42 -3.84 -20.81
CA ASP A 40 1.37 -4.72 -19.64
C ASP A 40 -0.10 -5.00 -19.20
N PRO A 41 -0.53 -6.28 -19.14
CA PRO A 41 -1.87 -6.65 -18.70
C PRO A 41 -2.18 -6.21 -17.26
N ASN A 42 -1.17 -6.18 -16.37
CA ASN A 42 -1.35 -5.73 -14.99
C ASN A 42 -1.67 -4.24 -14.92
N TRP A 43 -0.98 -3.44 -15.74
CA TRP A 43 -1.26 -2.01 -15.88
C TRP A 43 -2.67 -1.77 -16.43
N LYS A 44 -3.08 -2.54 -17.45
CA LYS A 44 -4.43 -2.43 -18.04
C LYS A 44 -5.52 -2.76 -17.01
N SER A 45 -5.39 -3.89 -16.32
CA SER A 45 -6.30 -4.29 -15.24
C SER A 45 -6.42 -3.23 -14.15
N THR A 46 -5.29 -2.65 -13.73
CA THR A 46 -5.27 -1.60 -12.71
C THR A 46 -5.93 -0.31 -13.21
N SER A 47 -5.69 0.07 -14.47
CA SER A 47 -6.33 1.22 -15.11
C SER A 47 -7.85 1.06 -15.20
N ASP A 48 -8.32 -0.13 -15.58
CA ASP A 48 -9.76 -0.42 -15.70
C ASP A 48 -10.44 -0.41 -14.32
N LYS A 49 -9.84 -1.06 -13.32
CA LYS A 49 -10.29 -0.98 -11.92
C LYS A 49 -10.36 0.48 -11.45
N ASN A 50 -9.33 1.28 -11.73
CA ASN A 50 -9.32 2.69 -11.36
C ASN A 50 -10.41 3.51 -12.08
N LYS A 51 -10.73 3.17 -13.33
CA LYS A 51 -11.82 3.81 -14.08
C LYS A 51 -13.17 3.48 -13.43
N THR A 52 -13.45 2.21 -13.19
CA THR A 52 -14.68 1.77 -12.51
C THR A 52 -14.79 2.36 -11.10
N ASN A 53 -13.68 2.45 -10.36
CA ASN A 53 -13.67 3.07 -9.03
C ASN A 53 -13.99 4.57 -9.09
N ARG A 54 -13.52 5.28 -10.12
CA ARG A 54 -13.85 6.70 -10.34
C ARG A 54 -15.32 6.89 -10.70
N GLU A 55 -15.88 6.00 -11.52
CA GLU A 55 -17.30 6.03 -11.90
C GLU A 55 -18.20 5.78 -10.68
N LYS A 56 -17.78 4.90 -9.76
CA LYS A 56 -18.47 4.62 -8.48
C LYS A 56 -18.22 5.69 -7.40
N PHE A 57 -17.39 6.69 -7.65
CA PHE A 57 -16.99 7.63 -6.61
C PHE A 57 -18.03 8.75 -6.43
N GLU A 58 -18.86 8.63 -5.39
CA GLU A 58 -20.02 9.50 -5.16
C GLU A 58 -19.71 10.82 -4.42
N LEU A 59 -18.49 10.98 -3.88
CA LEU A 59 -18.12 12.13 -3.04
C LEU A 59 -16.90 12.86 -3.59
N THR A 60 -17.13 13.69 -4.60
CA THR A 60 -16.08 14.51 -5.19
C THR A 60 -15.62 15.60 -4.22
N THR A 61 -14.30 15.82 -4.15
CA THR A 61 -13.67 16.88 -3.36
C THR A 61 -13.13 17.98 -4.28
N THR A 62 -13.25 19.24 -3.86
CA THR A 62 -12.81 20.45 -4.58
C THR A 62 -11.46 20.98 -4.09
N GLY A 63 -10.82 20.29 -3.13
CA GLY A 63 -9.57 20.72 -2.49
C GLY A 63 -8.34 20.70 -3.40
N GLY A 64 -8.41 20.03 -4.55
CA GLY A 64 -7.29 19.89 -5.48
C GLY A 64 -6.08 19.22 -4.81
N SER A 65 -4.89 19.77 -5.01
CA SER A 65 -3.63 19.22 -4.49
C SER A 65 -3.40 19.47 -3.00
N VAL A 66 -4.27 20.23 -2.31
CA VAL A 66 -4.11 20.51 -0.89
C VAL A 66 -4.92 19.49 -0.07
N PRO A 67 -4.26 18.65 0.76
CA PRO A 67 -4.97 17.66 1.54
C PRO A 67 -5.77 18.30 2.69
N MET A 68 -6.92 17.72 3.02
CA MET A 68 -7.78 18.10 4.16
C MET A 68 -7.00 18.19 5.48
N ALA A 69 -6.05 17.27 5.69
CA ALA A 69 -5.18 17.28 6.87
C ALA A 69 -4.37 18.57 7.03
N LYS A 70 -3.97 19.21 5.93
CA LYS A 70 -3.21 20.46 6.01
C LYS A 70 -4.08 21.58 6.54
N PHE A 71 -5.34 21.65 6.09
CA PHE A 71 -6.30 22.64 6.60
C PHE A 71 -6.64 22.41 8.07
N ARG A 72 -6.75 21.16 8.53
CA ARG A 72 -6.94 20.85 9.96
C ARG A 72 -5.75 21.30 10.82
N ARG A 73 -4.54 21.24 10.27
CA ARG A 73 -3.31 21.66 10.96
C ARG A 73 -2.91 23.11 10.71
N ASP A 74 -3.64 23.86 9.88
CA ASP A 74 -3.25 25.23 9.53
C ASP A 74 -3.38 26.13 10.76
N LYS A 75 -2.26 26.27 11.48
CA LYS A 75 -2.07 27.06 12.71
C LYS A 75 -2.29 28.56 12.53
N LYS A 76 -2.60 29.05 11.32
CA LYS A 76 -2.72 30.50 11.05
C LYS A 76 -3.82 31.17 11.87
N THR A 77 -4.86 30.42 12.24
CA THR A 77 -5.99 30.94 13.03
C THR A 77 -5.91 30.55 14.50
N GLY A 78 -4.97 29.68 14.90
CA GLY A 78 -4.85 29.16 16.28
C GLY A 78 -6.05 28.35 16.79
N ARG A 79 -7.12 28.22 16.01
CA ARG A 79 -8.37 27.55 16.35
C ARG A 79 -8.42 26.18 15.65
N GLU A 80 -8.76 25.14 16.41
CA GLU A 80 -9.00 23.81 15.86
C GLU A 80 -10.17 23.90 14.86
N PRO A 81 -9.97 23.55 13.57
CA PRO A 81 -11.02 23.74 12.57
C PRO A 81 -12.19 22.81 12.85
N ASP A 82 -13.38 23.39 12.90
CA ASP A 82 -14.62 22.63 12.99
C ASP A 82 -14.71 21.62 11.83
N LEU A 83 -15.09 20.39 12.18
CA LEU A 83 -15.20 19.28 11.25
C LEU A 83 -16.21 19.57 10.15
N ILE A 84 -17.34 20.17 10.53
CA ILE A 84 -18.49 20.43 9.66
C ILE A 84 -18.14 21.56 8.68
N GLU A 85 -17.51 22.63 9.16
CA GLU A 85 -16.97 23.69 8.31
C GLU A 85 -15.90 23.19 7.33
N THR A 86 -14.99 22.33 7.81
CA THR A 86 -13.95 21.74 6.97
C THR A 86 -14.56 20.88 5.87
N PHE A 87 -15.54 20.03 6.21
CA PHE A 87 -16.26 19.22 5.24
C PHE A 87 -16.97 20.10 4.19
N LYS A 88 -17.69 21.14 4.61
CA LYS A 88 -18.35 22.08 3.71
C LYS A 88 -17.36 22.72 2.72
N LYS A 89 -16.23 23.21 3.21
CA LYS A 89 -15.21 23.89 2.38
C LYS A 89 -14.66 23.01 1.26
N PHE A 90 -14.53 21.71 1.49
CA PHE A 90 -13.95 20.78 0.54
C PHE A 90 -14.95 20.12 -0.40
N HIS A 91 -16.24 20.17 -0.08
CA HIS A 91 -17.28 19.59 -0.91
C HIS A 91 -18.12 20.65 -1.66
N VAL A 92 -17.84 21.94 -1.47
CA VAL A 92 -18.46 23.04 -2.21
C VAL A 92 -17.65 23.42 -3.44
N LYS A 93 -18.32 23.77 -4.55
CA LYS A 93 -17.69 24.30 -5.77
C LYS A 93 -17.21 25.74 -5.54
N LYS A 94 -15.98 26.04 -5.96
CA LYS A 94 -15.45 27.41 -5.94
C LYS A 94 -16.23 28.26 -6.95
N GLY A 95 -16.94 29.29 -6.49
CA GLY A 95 -17.73 30.20 -7.33
C GLY A 95 -19.19 30.28 -6.87
N ASN A 96 -19.93 29.18 -6.95
CA ASN A 96 -21.38 29.20 -6.72
C ASN A 96 -21.82 28.81 -5.30
N GLY A 97 -20.91 28.31 -4.46
CA GLY A 97 -21.27 27.90 -3.09
C GLY A 97 -22.09 26.60 -3.01
N GLU A 98 -22.42 26.01 -4.15
CA GLU A 98 -23.19 24.77 -4.26
C GLU A 98 -22.31 23.54 -3.94
N PHE A 99 -22.92 22.50 -3.35
CA PHE A 99 -22.27 21.22 -3.13
C PHE A 99 -21.93 20.54 -4.46
N THR A 100 -20.81 19.82 -4.47
CA THR A 100 -20.30 19.16 -5.67
C THR A 100 -21.14 17.93 -6.02
N THR A 101 -21.65 17.23 -5.01
CA THR A 101 -22.48 16.04 -5.18
C THR A 101 -23.69 16.08 -4.24
N PRO A 102 -24.85 15.51 -4.64
CA PRO A 102 -26.05 15.47 -3.80
C PRO A 102 -25.81 14.70 -2.49
N LYS A 103 -24.95 13.68 -2.51
CA LYS A 103 -24.56 12.93 -1.31
C LYS A 103 -23.80 13.79 -0.30
N ALA A 104 -22.96 14.72 -0.75
CA ALA A 104 -22.28 15.65 0.15
C ALA A 104 -23.26 16.60 0.84
N GLN A 105 -24.28 17.06 0.11
CA GLN A 105 -25.33 17.92 0.67
C GLN A 105 -26.16 17.20 1.75
N THR A 106 -26.56 15.95 1.50
CA THR A 106 -27.34 15.17 2.47
C THR A 106 -26.53 14.85 3.73
N ILE A 107 -25.25 14.51 3.60
CA ILE A 107 -24.35 14.29 4.74
C ILE A 107 -24.20 15.57 5.56
N HIS A 108 -23.93 16.71 4.91
CA HIS A 108 -23.78 17.99 5.60
C HIS A 108 -25.08 18.44 6.30
N ALA A 109 -26.25 18.23 5.68
CA ALA A 109 -27.53 18.53 6.31
C ALA A 109 -27.77 17.66 7.56
N LYS A 110 -27.49 16.36 7.49
CA LYS A 110 -27.58 15.46 8.65
C LYS A 110 -26.64 15.85 9.77
N LEU A 111 -25.41 16.27 9.44
CA LEU A 111 -24.43 16.73 10.43
C LEU A 111 -24.94 17.94 11.20
N LYS A 112 -25.44 18.95 10.48
CA LYS A 112 -26.00 20.16 11.09
C LYS A 112 -27.22 19.89 11.98
N ASN A 113 -28.11 18.99 11.54
CA ASN A 113 -29.29 18.65 12.32
C ASN A 113 -28.92 17.97 13.65
N LYS A 114 -27.99 17.01 13.62
CA LYS A 114 -27.53 16.33 14.83
C LYS A 114 -26.74 17.23 15.77
N GLU A 115 -25.94 18.13 15.23
CA GLU A 115 -25.26 19.14 16.03
C GLU A 115 -26.27 20.04 16.77
N ALA A 116 -27.32 20.48 16.08
CA ALA A 116 -28.39 21.27 16.69
C ALA A 116 -29.17 20.49 17.77
N GLU A 117 -29.46 19.20 17.53
CA GLU A 117 -30.10 18.31 18.52
C GLU A 117 -29.24 18.17 19.79
N LYS A 118 -27.93 17.91 19.64
CA LYS A 118 -27.01 17.76 20.79
C LYS A 118 -26.81 19.07 21.55
N LEU A 119 -26.74 20.20 20.85
CA LEU A 119 -26.71 21.53 21.47
C LEU A 119 -27.98 21.80 22.30
N SER A 120 -29.15 21.41 21.78
CA SER A 120 -30.43 21.55 22.51
C SER A 120 -30.52 20.68 23.77
N GLN A 121 -29.77 19.57 23.81
CA GLN A 121 -29.70 18.64 24.94
C GLN A 121 -28.61 19.02 25.97
N GLY A 122 -27.77 20.02 25.67
CA GLY A 122 -26.71 20.47 26.57
C GLY A 122 -25.54 19.48 26.74
N GLU A 123 -25.39 18.51 25.83
CA GLU A 123 -24.33 17.51 25.87
C GLU A 123 -23.07 17.98 25.12
N GLU A 124 -21.88 17.52 25.53
CA GLU A 124 -20.63 17.82 24.85
C GLU A 124 -20.63 17.22 23.43
N VAL A 125 -20.50 18.08 22.41
CA VAL A 125 -20.63 17.69 21.00
C VAL A 125 -19.32 17.07 20.50
N ASN A 126 -19.19 15.76 20.56
CA ASN A 126 -18.13 15.06 19.83
C ASN A 126 -18.50 14.93 18.34
N GLN A 127 -18.00 15.86 17.53
CA GLN A 127 -18.29 15.94 16.09
C GLN A 127 -17.86 14.69 15.31
N PHE A 128 -16.79 14.01 15.74
CA PHE A 128 -16.33 12.78 15.10
C PHE A 128 -17.30 11.62 15.33
N ALA A 129 -17.85 11.49 16.55
CA ALA A 129 -18.83 10.46 16.86
C ALA A 129 -20.11 10.64 16.03
N ILE A 130 -20.60 11.89 15.91
CA ILE A 130 -21.76 12.24 15.07
C ILE A 130 -21.49 11.91 13.59
N TYR A 131 -20.28 12.23 13.11
CA TYR A 131 -19.88 11.92 11.74
C TYR A 131 -19.86 10.41 11.48
N GLY A 132 -19.30 9.63 12.41
CA GLY A 132 -19.28 8.19 12.33
C GLY A 132 -20.69 7.58 12.24
N GLU A 133 -21.62 8.09 13.03
CA GLU A 133 -23.02 7.61 12.99
C GLU A 133 -23.72 7.91 11.66
N ILE A 134 -23.47 9.08 11.06
CA ILE A 134 -24.12 9.50 9.80
C ILE A 134 -23.55 8.75 8.58
N VAL A 135 -22.23 8.56 8.54
CA VAL A 135 -21.55 7.94 7.40
C VAL A 135 -21.59 6.40 7.49
N GLY A 136 -21.81 5.87 8.70
CA GLY A 136 -21.85 4.44 8.98
C GLY A 136 -20.46 3.80 8.99
N ASN A 137 -20.41 2.49 9.20
CA ASN A 137 -19.16 1.75 9.33
C ASN A 137 -18.35 1.78 8.02
N GLN A 138 -17.14 2.35 8.08
CA GLN A 138 -16.23 2.50 6.94
C GLN A 138 -14.97 1.64 7.15
N PRO A 139 -14.20 1.34 6.08
CA PRO A 139 -12.91 0.67 6.23
C PRO A 139 -11.98 1.46 7.17
N ARG A 140 -11.34 0.74 8.11
CA ARG A 140 -10.56 1.31 9.22
C ARG A 140 -9.48 2.32 8.81
N LYS A 141 -8.95 2.24 7.59
CA LYS A 141 -7.82 3.07 7.11
C LYS A 141 -8.22 4.47 6.65
N HIS A 142 -9.40 4.63 6.05
CA HIS A 142 -9.79 5.89 5.41
C HIS A 142 -11.26 6.19 5.69
N VAL A 143 -11.49 7.31 6.38
CA VAL A 143 -12.85 7.83 6.57
C VAL A 143 -13.28 8.56 5.30
N LEU A 144 -14.46 8.20 4.81
CA LEU A 144 -15.04 8.76 3.59
C LEU A 144 -15.13 10.29 3.67
N GLY A 145 -14.71 11.01 2.63
CA GLY A 145 -14.82 12.48 2.56
C GLY A 145 -13.87 13.26 3.47
N MET A 146 -13.06 12.61 4.31
CA MET A 146 -12.26 13.29 5.35
C MET A 146 -10.78 13.51 4.99
N GLY A 147 -10.36 12.96 3.85
CA GLY A 147 -8.98 13.01 3.38
C GLY A 147 -8.00 12.22 4.25
N ALA A 148 -6.71 12.34 3.96
CA ALA A 148 -5.66 11.68 4.75
C ALA A 148 -5.64 12.20 6.20
N GLY A 149 -5.21 11.37 7.15
CA GLY A 149 -4.95 11.78 8.54
C GLY A 149 -6.15 11.75 9.49
N VAL A 150 -7.29 11.18 9.09
CA VAL A 150 -8.35 10.74 10.01
C VAL A 150 -8.50 9.23 9.82
N SER A 151 -8.26 8.46 10.87
CA SER A 151 -8.43 7.01 10.82
C SER A 151 -9.83 6.63 11.28
N GLY A 152 -10.34 5.49 10.80
CA GLY A 152 -11.60 4.95 11.30
C GLY A 152 -11.52 4.53 12.77
N VAL A 153 -10.30 4.33 13.31
CA VAL A 153 -10.11 4.06 14.74
C VAL A 153 -10.52 5.26 15.58
N ASP A 154 -10.13 6.47 15.15
CA ASP A 154 -10.43 7.72 15.86
C ASP A 154 -11.92 8.09 15.80
N VAL A 155 -12.58 7.76 14.68
CA VAL A 155 -13.98 8.17 14.41
C VAL A 155 -14.99 7.15 14.92
N PHE A 156 -14.69 5.86 14.81
CA PHE A 156 -15.63 4.78 15.13
C PHE A 156 -15.29 4.05 16.43
N ALA A 157 -14.31 4.55 17.20
CA ALA A 157 -13.81 3.91 18.43
C ALA A 157 -13.52 2.41 18.25
N LEU A 158 -13.05 2.01 17.06
CA LEU A 158 -12.79 0.61 16.77
C LEU A 158 -11.59 0.14 17.59
N PRO A 159 -11.65 -1.06 18.20
CA PRO A 159 -10.53 -1.55 19.00
C PRO A 159 -9.27 -1.59 18.13
N PRO A 160 -8.10 -1.16 18.65
CA PRO A 160 -6.86 -1.23 17.89
C PRO A 160 -6.67 -2.67 17.43
N VAL A 161 -6.32 -2.86 16.16
CA VAL A 161 -5.86 -4.17 15.71
C VAL A 161 -4.62 -4.45 16.53
N ARG A 162 -4.65 -5.51 17.36
CA ARG A 162 -3.41 -6.11 17.85
C ARG A 162 -2.57 -6.37 16.62
N ALA A 163 -1.56 -5.54 16.40
CA ALA A 163 -0.62 -5.77 15.33
C ALA A 163 0.06 -7.10 15.66
N THR A 164 -0.29 -8.16 14.95
CA THR A 164 0.43 -9.45 14.97
C THR A 164 1.81 -9.32 14.32
N THR A 165 2.32 -8.10 14.11
CA THR A 165 3.72 -7.86 13.74
C THR A 165 4.68 -8.20 14.88
N LYS A 166 4.22 -8.27 16.14
CA LYS A 166 5.04 -8.85 17.23
C LYS A 166 5.11 -10.38 17.18
N ASP A 167 4.09 -11.05 16.64
CA ASP A 167 4.05 -12.52 16.51
C ASP A 167 4.98 -13.01 15.39
N CYS A 168 5.06 -12.28 14.28
CA CYS A 168 5.96 -12.64 13.18
C CYS A 168 7.45 -12.53 13.58
N ARG A 169 7.80 -11.63 14.51
CA ARG A 169 9.21 -11.44 14.93
C ARG A 169 9.69 -12.59 15.82
N GLY A 170 8.84 -13.08 16.71
CA GLY A 170 9.13 -14.26 17.55
C GLY A 170 9.31 -15.53 16.74
N HIS A 171 8.40 -15.79 15.79
CA HIS A 171 8.52 -16.95 14.89
C HIS A 171 9.76 -16.90 13.98
N ILE A 172 10.17 -15.70 13.56
CA ILE A 172 11.41 -15.53 12.79
C ILE A 172 12.63 -15.84 13.69
N GLU A 173 12.68 -15.35 14.93
CA GLU A 173 13.79 -15.64 15.86
C GLU A 173 13.87 -17.12 16.27
N GLU A 174 12.73 -17.80 16.45
CA GLU A 174 12.68 -19.26 16.66
C GLU A 174 13.19 -20.03 15.43
N ALA A 175 12.84 -19.59 14.21
CA ALA A 175 13.37 -20.19 12.98
C ALA A 175 14.88 -19.96 12.83
N TRP A 176 15.41 -18.79 13.18
CA TRP A 176 16.86 -18.51 13.17
C TRP A 176 17.62 -19.32 14.22
N THR A 177 17.07 -19.48 15.42
CA THR A 177 17.69 -20.31 16.47
C THR A 177 17.66 -21.80 16.12
N TYR A 178 16.60 -22.28 15.48
CA TYR A 178 16.55 -23.63 14.92
C TYR A 178 17.59 -23.82 13.81
N PHE A 179 17.69 -22.90 12.85
CA PHE A 179 18.71 -22.95 11.79
C PHE A 179 20.14 -22.91 12.35
N ALA A 180 20.39 -22.09 13.38
CA ALA A 180 21.70 -22.02 14.03
C ALA A 180 22.07 -23.34 14.74
N ARG A 181 21.09 -24.04 15.34
CA ARG A 181 21.30 -25.38 15.92
C ARG A 181 21.61 -26.42 14.85
N VAL A 182 20.88 -26.41 13.74
CA VAL A 182 21.11 -27.34 12.62
C VAL A 182 22.49 -27.11 12.00
N LEU A 183 22.90 -25.85 11.79
CA LEU A 183 24.24 -25.51 11.30
C LEU A 183 25.35 -25.96 12.26
N LYS A 184 25.13 -25.85 13.57
CA LYS A 184 26.09 -26.33 14.58
C LYS A 184 26.23 -27.86 14.55
N CYS A 185 25.12 -28.59 14.43
CA CYS A 185 25.15 -30.05 14.25
C CYS A 185 25.85 -30.45 12.95
N TRP A 186 25.57 -29.76 11.84
CA TRP A 186 26.21 -30.06 10.56
C TRP A 186 27.72 -29.81 10.59
N ARG A 187 28.17 -28.80 11.34
CA ARG A 187 29.59 -28.54 11.55
C ARG A 187 30.28 -29.64 12.36
N GLN A 188 29.65 -30.14 13.43
CA GLN A 188 30.20 -31.27 14.21
C GLN A 188 30.29 -32.55 13.39
N VAL A 189 29.30 -32.85 12.55
CA VAL A 189 29.35 -34.02 11.65
C VAL A 189 30.46 -33.86 10.60
N SER A 190 30.68 -32.64 10.07
CA SER A 190 31.77 -32.40 9.12
C SER A 190 33.17 -32.54 9.76
N ASP A 191 33.31 -32.15 11.04
CA ASP A 191 34.56 -32.30 11.78
C ASP A 191 34.83 -33.78 12.17
N GLU A 192 33.79 -34.59 12.37
CA GLU A 192 33.88 -36.04 12.65
C GLU A 192 34.22 -36.85 11.39
N ASP A 193 33.72 -36.46 10.20
CA ASP A 193 34.05 -37.10 8.93
C ASP A 193 35.51 -36.84 8.49
N GLU A 194 36.11 -35.71 8.86
CA GLU A 194 37.56 -35.48 8.64
C GLU A 194 38.45 -36.23 9.64
N ALA A 195 37.97 -36.49 10.86
CA ALA A 195 38.72 -37.26 11.86
C ALA A 195 38.72 -38.77 11.57
N GLY A 196 37.61 -39.32 11.05
CA GLY A 196 37.48 -40.75 10.73
C GLY A 196 38.25 -41.22 9.47
N ASN A 197 38.71 -40.29 8.63
CA ASN A 197 39.43 -40.61 7.39
C ASN A 197 40.96 -40.58 7.53
N ASN A 198 41.49 -40.32 8.74
CA ASN A 198 42.93 -40.28 9.02
C ASN A 198 43.40 -41.40 9.98
N GLU A 199 42.55 -42.40 10.22
CA GLU A 199 42.80 -43.52 11.16
C GLU A 199 42.69 -44.89 10.45
N LEU A 200 43.02 -44.95 9.15
CA LEU A 200 42.98 -46.18 8.33
C LEU A 200 44.23 -46.38 7.45
N ASN A 201 45.38 -45.82 7.85
CA ASN A 201 46.68 -46.12 7.26
C ASN A 201 47.67 -46.46 8.38
N ASP A 202 47.50 -47.61 9.01
CA ASP A 202 48.59 -48.32 9.69
C ASP A 202 48.16 -49.79 9.84
N GLU A 203 49.09 -50.71 9.58
CA GLU A 203 48.96 -52.19 9.53
C GLU A 203 48.50 -52.70 8.14
N ASP A 204 49.33 -53.32 7.28
CA ASP A 204 50.24 -54.44 7.56
C ASP A 204 51.55 -54.39 6.74
N GLU A 205 52.67 -54.61 7.44
CA GLU A 205 53.84 -55.32 6.91
C GLU A 205 53.55 -56.82 6.88
N ASP A 206 53.64 -57.47 5.72
CA ASP A 206 54.18 -58.83 5.64
C ASP A 206 54.84 -59.03 4.28
N GLY A 207 56.12 -59.41 4.33
CA GLY A 207 56.93 -59.70 3.16
C GLY A 207 56.67 -61.10 2.67
N THR A 208 56.82 -61.33 1.36
CA THR A 208 57.40 -62.59 0.91
C THR A 208 58.09 -62.37 -0.42
N ASP A 209 59.24 -63.03 -0.49
CA ASP A 209 60.32 -62.94 -1.45
C ASP A 209 60.01 -63.67 -2.78
N ASP A 210 61.06 -63.84 -3.57
CA ASP A 210 61.22 -64.62 -4.82
C ASP A 210 60.85 -63.95 -6.14
N GLU A 211 61.61 -64.13 -7.21
CA GLU A 211 63.03 -64.41 -7.44
C GLU A 211 63.18 -64.31 -8.97
N THR A 212 64.41 -64.09 -9.45
CA THR A 212 64.91 -64.38 -10.82
C THR A 212 64.32 -63.58 -12.00
N SER A 213 65.00 -62.55 -12.53
CA SER A 213 66.19 -62.60 -13.43
C SER A 213 65.91 -63.38 -14.74
N SER A 214 65.50 -62.67 -15.79
CA SER A 214 66.33 -62.27 -16.98
C SER A 214 66.34 -63.33 -18.09
N PRO A 215 66.79 -63.04 -19.33
CA PRO A 215 67.08 -61.77 -20.00
C PRO A 215 66.17 -61.45 -21.22
#